data_AF-A0A8T4UZM5-F1
#
_entry.id   AF-A0A8T4UZM5-F1
#
_cell.length_a   1.000
_cell.length_b   1.000
_cell.length_c   1.000
_cell.angle_alpha   90.00
_cell.angle_beta   90.00
_cell.angle_gamma   90.00
#
_symmetry.space_group_name_H-M   'P 1'
#
loop_
_entity.id
_entity.type
_entity.pdbx_description
1 polymer ?
#
loop_
_entity_poly.entity_id
_entity_poly.type
_entity_poly.pdbx_seq_one_letter_code
_entity_poly.pdbx_strand_id
1 'polypeptide(L)'
;MSIVKVGSLIDEFERNLNELKSMVESKQNERFLTSYVWMIDKLERDFVSKISELKENLDELKDKYVTGLDNHNQFDTLINLCDDLDKIIKDILKFYKTKPGYSEINLRLNNNLPILSSKVKSMKNRFDIIKNQVKKFTFDDFYL
;
A
#
# COMPACT_ATOMS: atom_id res chain seq x y z
N MET A 1 -7.14 -7.10 -17.19
CA MET A 1 -7.04 -6.99 -15.73
C MET A 1 -8.35 -6.45 -15.11
N SER A 2 -8.70 -6.85 -13.88
CA SER A 2 -9.96 -6.46 -13.22
C SER A 2 -9.73 -5.42 -12.12
N ILE A 3 -10.58 -4.38 -12.08
CA ILE A 3 -10.60 -3.38 -11.01
C ILE A 3 -10.81 -4.00 -9.62
N VAL A 4 -11.46 -5.17 -9.56
CA VAL A 4 -11.64 -5.95 -8.33
C VAL A 4 -10.30 -6.38 -7.75
N LYS A 5 -9.33 -6.75 -8.60
CA LYS A 5 -8.00 -7.21 -8.16
C LYS A 5 -7.25 -6.09 -7.45
N VAL A 6 -7.21 -4.89 -8.03
CA VAL A 6 -6.56 -3.71 -7.41
C VAL A 6 -7.22 -3.36 -6.07
N GLY A 7 -8.54 -3.40 -5.99
CA GLY A 7 -9.25 -3.21 -4.72
C GLY A 7 -8.82 -4.22 -3.66
N SER A 8 -8.76 -5.50 -4.02
CA SER A 8 -8.33 -6.55 -3.10
C SER A 8 -6.89 -6.38 -2.61
N LEU A 9 -5.96 -5.93 -3.47
CA LEU A 9 -4.58 -5.66 -3.09
C LEU A 9 -4.46 -4.51 -2.10
N ILE A 10 -5.25 -3.44 -2.28
CA ILE A 10 -5.27 -2.29 -1.36
C ILE A 10 -5.82 -2.70 0.01
N ASP A 11 -6.93 -3.45 0.04
CA ASP A 11 -7.51 -3.95 1.30
C ASP A 11 -6.56 -4.92 2.01
N GLU A 12 -5.84 -5.75 1.25
CA GLU A 12 -4.85 -6.66 1.82
C GLU A 12 -3.65 -5.92 2.43
N PHE A 13 -3.19 -4.85 1.76
CA PHE A 13 -2.13 -4.00 2.26
C PHE A 13 -2.55 -3.29 3.55
N GLU A 14 -3.78 -2.77 3.61
CA GLU A 14 -4.34 -2.16 4.81
C GLU A 14 -4.41 -3.16 5.97
N ARG A 15 -4.87 -4.39 5.71
CA ARG A 15 -4.90 -5.46 6.72
C ARG A 15 -3.51 -5.74 7.29
N ASN A 16 -2.52 -5.91 6.42
CA ASN A 16 -1.13 -6.15 6.82
C ASN A 16 -0.55 -4.99 7.64
N LEU A 17 -0.89 -3.75 7.27
CA LEU A 17 -0.47 -2.56 8.02
C LEU A 17 -1.11 -2.52 9.42
N ASN A 18 -2.38 -2.85 9.53
CA ASN A 18 -3.09 -2.91 10.80
C ASN A 18 -2.53 -4.01 11.70
N GLU A 19 -2.18 -5.18 11.16
CA GLU A 19 -1.47 -6.23 11.91
C GLU A 19 -0.13 -5.73 12.46
N LEU A 20 0.68 -5.08 11.62
CA LEU A 20 1.96 -4.51 12.06
C LEU A 20 1.77 -3.47 13.17
N LYS A 21 0.75 -2.63 13.05
CA LYS A 21 0.39 -1.66 14.09
C LYS A 21 0.02 -2.34 15.40
N SER A 22 -0.83 -3.37 15.35
CA SER A 22 -1.19 -4.16 16.54
C SER A 22 0.02 -4.84 17.18
N MET A 23 1.03 -5.24 16.39
CA MET A 23 2.28 -5.78 16.92
C MET A 23 3.13 -4.73 17.64
N VAL A 24 3.17 -3.49 17.13
CA VAL A 24 3.87 -2.38 17.79
C VAL A 24 3.19 -1.97 19.09
N GLU A 25 1.86 -2.01 19.13
CA GLU A 25 1.04 -1.65 20.31
C GLU A 25 0.91 -2.80 21.33
N SER A 26 1.41 -4.00 21.00
CA SER A 26 1.33 -5.20 21.84
C SER A 26 2.22 -5.12 23.09
N LYS A 27 1.79 -5.77 24.18
CA LYS A 27 2.64 -6.00 25.37
C LYS A 27 3.88 -6.86 25.09
N GLN A 28 3.87 -7.62 24.00
CA GLN A 28 4.98 -8.46 23.53
C GLN A 28 5.72 -7.84 22.35
N ASN A 29 5.51 -6.54 22.08
CA ASN A 29 6.09 -5.86 20.93
C ASN A 29 7.61 -6.02 20.83
N GLU A 30 8.34 -5.94 21.93
CA GLU A 30 9.81 -6.10 21.93
C GLU A 30 10.25 -7.42 21.30
N ARG A 31 9.58 -8.53 21.65
CA ARG A 31 9.89 -9.85 21.09
C ARG A 31 9.64 -9.90 19.58
N PHE A 32 8.52 -9.33 19.12
CA PHE A 32 8.19 -9.34 17.69
C PHE A 32 9.13 -8.43 16.91
N LEU A 33 9.34 -7.22 17.39
CA LEU A 33 10.09 -6.18 16.71
C LEU A 33 11.59 -6.47 16.66
N THR A 34 12.14 -7.20 17.63
CA THR A 34 13.56 -7.62 17.62
C THR A 34 13.79 -8.96 16.92
N SER A 35 12.74 -9.63 16.45
CA SER A 35 12.87 -10.81 15.58
C SER A 35 13.23 -10.37 14.15
N TYR A 36 14.48 -9.96 13.95
CA TYR A 36 14.91 -9.31 12.70
C TYR A 36 14.63 -10.12 11.45
N VAL A 37 14.92 -11.42 11.44
CA VAL A 37 14.69 -12.30 10.29
C VAL A 37 13.21 -12.30 9.94
N TRP A 38 12.36 -12.55 10.94
CA TRP A 38 10.92 -12.58 10.74
C TRP A 38 10.35 -11.23 10.32
N MET A 39 10.83 -10.12 10.90
CA MET A 39 10.39 -8.78 10.53
C MET A 39 10.81 -8.39 9.11
N ILE A 40 12.02 -8.74 8.70
CA ILE A 40 12.51 -8.53 7.33
C ILE A 40 11.63 -9.32 6.35
N ASP A 41 11.43 -10.61 6.60
CA ASP A 41 10.60 -11.47 5.76
C ASP A 41 9.15 -10.96 5.68
N LYS A 42 8.59 -10.53 6.82
CA LYS A 42 7.25 -9.94 6.87
C LYS A 42 7.20 -8.65 6.06
N LEU A 43 8.16 -7.74 6.20
CA LEU A 43 8.18 -6.48 5.45
C LEU A 43 8.34 -6.71 3.93
N GLU A 44 9.20 -7.64 3.52
CA GLU A 44 9.41 -7.94 2.10
C GLU A 44 8.16 -8.61 1.48
N ARG A 45 7.59 -9.61 2.15
CA ARG A 45 6.42 -10.37 1.65
C ARG A 45 5.11 -9.61 1.76
N ASP A 46 4.88 -8.92 2.88
CA ASP A 46 3.57 -8.34 3.19
C ASP A 46 3.42 -6.93 2.61
N PHE A 47 4.53 -6.28 2.21
CA PHE A 47 4.52 -4.90 1.72
C PHE A 47 5.28 -4.71 0.40
N VAL A 48 6.57 -5.05 0.30
CA VAL A 48 7.40 -4.72 -0.88
C VAL A 48 6.88 -5.41 -2.15
N SER A 49 6.64 -6.72 -2.09
CA SER A 49 6.09 -7.48 -3.22
C SER A 49 4.71 -6.95 -3.63
N LYS A 50 3.86 -6.62 -2.65
CA LYS A 50 2.49 -6.15 -2.88
C LYS A 50 2.43 -4.76 -3.48
N ILE A 51 3.32 -3.86 -3.08
CA ILE A 51 3.38 -2.52 -3.70
C ILE A 51 3.80 -2.65 -5.16
N SER A 52 4.78 -3.51 -5.45
CA SER A 52 5.24 -3.77 -6.82
C SER A 52 4.08 -4.31 -7.67
N GLU A 53 3.38 -5.34 -7.18
CA GLU A 53 2.20 -5.88 -7.87
C GLU A 53 1.11 -4.81 -8.03
N LEU A 54 0.81 -4.04 -6.98
CA LEU A 54 -0.21 -2.99 -7.04
C LEU A 54 0.11 -1.94 -8.11
N LYS A 55 1.37 -1.51 -8.22
CA LYS A 55 1.80 -0.55 -9.25
C LYS A 55 1.60 -1.11 -10.66
N GLU A 56 2.07 -2.32 -10.92
CA GLU A 56 1.89 -2.98 -12.23
C GLU A 56 0.41 -3.07 -12.61
N ASN A 57 -0.44 -3.45 -11.67
CA ASN A 57 -1.89 -3.56 -11.92
C ASN A 57 -2.57 -2.19 -12.09
N LEU A 58 -2.05 -1.12 -11.45
CA LEU A 58 -2.53 0.25 -11.63
C LEU A 58 -2.12 0.81 -13.00
N ASP A 59 -0.90 0.54 -13.45
CA ASP A 59 -0.41 0.94 -14.78
C ASP A 59 -1.23 0.26 -15.88
N GLU A 60 -1.46 -1.06 -15.79
CA GLU A 60 -2.33 -1.77 -16.75
C GLU A 60 -3.78 -1.25 -16.76
N LEU A 61 -4.34 -0.94 -15.58
CA LEU A 61 -5.68 -0.35 -15.50
C LEU A 61 -5.71 1.06 -16.09
N LYS A 62 -4.67 1.85 -15.85
CA LYS A 62 -4.53 3.19 -16.44
C LYS A 62 -4.54 3.06 -17.95
N ASP A 63 -3.65 2.26 -18.54
CA ASP A 63 -3.56 2.09 -20.00
C ASP A 63 -4.88 1.64 -20.62
N LYS A 64 -5.64 0.79 -19.92
CA LYS A 64 -6.97 0.33 -20.37
C LYS A 64 -8.02 1.44 -20.41
N TYR A 65 -7.99 2.39 -19.47
CA TYR A 65 -9.05 3.39 -19.29
C TYR A 65 -8.59 4.84 -19.55
N VAL A 66 -7.32 5.07 -19.90
CA VAL A 66 -6.72 6.41 -20.04
C VAL A 66 -7.41 7.25 -21.12
N THR A 67 -7.89 6.61 -22.18
CA THR A 67 -8.58 7.28 -23.30
C THR A 67 -10.06 7.53 -23.04
N GLY A 68 -10.67 6.84 -22.06
CA GLY A 68 -12.11 6.89 -21.79
C GLY A 68 -12.50 7.65 -20.52
N LEU A 69 -11.55 7.97 -19.64
CA LEU A 69 -11.82 8.65 -18.38
C LEU A 69 -11.27 10.09 -18.36
N ASP A 70 -12.16 11.04 -18.10
CA ASP A 70 -11.86 12.48 -18.04
C ASP A 70 -10.81 12.86 -16.97
N ASN A 71 -10.55 12.00 -15.99
CA ASN A 71 -9.73 12.33 -14.82
C ASN A 71 -8.61 11.30 -14.54
N HIS A 72 -7.73 11.11 -15.51
CA HIS A 72 -6.55 10.25 -15.47
C HIS A 72 -5.56 10.61 -14.34
N ASN A 73 -5.59 11.84 -13.84
CA ASN A 73 -4.78 12.30 -12.70
C ASN A 73 -4.95 11.45 -11.43
N GLN A 74 -6.08 10.76 -11.27
CA GLN A 74 -6.31 9.86 -10.12
C GLN A 74 -5.41 8.63 -10.18
N PHE A 75 -5.15 8.08 -11.37
CA PHE A 75 -4.22 6.96 -11.55
C PHE A 75 -2.80 7.39 -11.23
N ASP A 76 -2.35 8.53 -11.78
CA ASP A 76 -1.00 9.05 -11.51
C ASP A 76 -0.78 9.29 -10.03
N THR A 77 -1.81 9.81 -9.34
CA THR A 77 -1.66 10.02 -7.90
C THR A 77 -1.63 8.71 -7.10
N LEU A 78 -2.37 7.68 -7.51
CA LEU A 78 -2.28 6.35 -6.89
C LEU A 78 -0.89 5.73 -7.07
N ILE A 79 -0.33 5.83 -8.27
CA ILE A 79 1.01 5.34 -8.58
C ILE A 79 2.05 6.06 -7.72
N ASN A 80 1.96 7.39 -7.62
CA ASN A 80 2.84 8.18 -6.74
C ASN A 80 2.69 7.80 -5.25
N LEU A 81 1.48 7.50 -4.79
CA LEU A 81 1.26 7.01 -3.42
C LEU A 81 1.91 5.65 -3.19
N CYS A 82 1.90 4.77 -4.20
CA CYS A 82 2.61 3.50 -4.13
C CYS A 82 4.14 3.71 -4.04
N ASP A 83 4.70 4.64 -4.82
CA ASP A 83 6.13 4.99 -4.75
C ASP A 83 6.53 5.52 -3.37
N ASP A 84 5.70 6.38 -2.79
CA ASP A 84 5.92 6.90 -1.45
C ASP A 84 5.88 5.79 -0.38
N LEU A 85 4.92 4.86 -0.49
CA LEU A 85 4.84 3.71 0.41
C LEU A 85 6.07 2.82 0.26
N ASP A 86 6.48 2.50 -0.98
CA ASP A 86 7.64 1.66 -1.26
C ASP A 86 8.90 2.24 -0.67
N LYS A 87 9.11 3.55 -0.82
CA LYS A 87 10.25 4.27 -0.25
C LYS A 87 10.29 4.14 1.28
N ILE A 88 9.17 4.41 1.96
CA ILE A 88 9.10 4.33 3.43
C ILE A 88 9.37 2.89 3.90
N ILE A 89 8.75 1.88 3.27
CA ILE A 89 8.93 0.48 3.64
C ILE A 89 10.37 0.01 3.39
N LYS A 90 10.97 0.36 2.25
CA LYS A 90 12.37 0.03 1.94
C LYS A 90 13.34 0.72 2.91
N ASP A 91 13.06 1.93 3.37
CA ASP A 91 13.87 2.60 4.38
C ASP A 91 13.76 1.93 5.76
N ILE A 92 12.56 1.47 6.14
CA ILE A 92 12.37 0.64 7.35
C ILE A 92 13.13 -0.68 7.19
N LEU A 93 13.04 -1.34 6.03
CA LEU A 93 13.71 -2.60 5.76
C LEU A 93 15.25 -2.48 5.84
N LYS A 94 15.82 -1.44 5.21
CA LYS A 94 17.25 -1.14 5.31
C LYS A 94 17.67 -0.90 6.75
N PHE A 95 16.85 -0.17 7.51
CA PHE A 95 17.09 0.05 8.93
C PHE A 95 17.10 -1.28 9.71
N TYR A 96 16.14 -2.17 9.49
CA TYR A 96 16.12 -3.51 10.09
C TYR A 96 17.36 -4.35 9.76
N LYS A 97 17.92 -4.23 8.54
CA LYS A 97 19.13 -4.94 8.12
C LYS A 97 20.38 -4.53 8.92
N THR A 98 20.35 -3.37 9.60
CA THR A 98 21.42 -2.92 10.51
C THR A 98 21.33 -3.50 11.92
N LYS A 99 20.28 -4.28 12.23
CA LYS A 99 19.98 -4.85 13.56
C LYS A 99 19.95 -3.81 14.70
N PRO A 100 19.15 -2.73 14.57
CA PRO A 100 19.08 -1.65 15.55
C PRO A 100 18.39 -2.07 16.85
N GLY A 101 18.65 -1.37 17.95
CA GLY A 101 18.05 -1.71 19.24
C GLY A 101 16.53 -1.53 19.26
N TYR A 102 15.84 -2.25 20.15
CA TYR A 102 14.38 -2.20 20.28
C TYR A 102 13.83 -0.77 20.39
N SER A 103 14.41 0.08 21.23
CA SER A 103 13.97 1.46 21.40
C SER A 103 14.00 2.25 20.09
N GLU A 104 15.01 2.04 19.25
CA GLU A 104 15.16 2.71 17.97
C GLU A 104 14.15 2.18 16.95
N ILE A 105 13.92 0.85 16.92
CA ILE A 105 12.88 0.22 16.11
C ILE A 105 11.50 0.77 16.47
N ASN A 106 11.18 0.76 17.77
CA ASN A 106 9.89 1.20 18.26
C ASN A 106 9.66 2.68 17.91
N LEU A 107 10.65 3.54 18.10
CA LEU A 107 10.57 4.95 17.68
C LEU A 107 10.36 5.08 16.17
N ARG A 108 11.12 4.33 15.37
CA ARG A 108 11.03 4.35 13.90
C ARG A 108 9.64 3.95 13.42
N LEU A 109 9.08 2.86 13.95
CA LEU A 109 7.76 2.39 13.55
C LEU A 109 6.65 3.31 14.02
N ASN A 110 6.71 3.83 15.25
CA ASN A 110 5.71 4.79 15.74
C ASN A 110 5.68 6.08 14.91
N ASN A 111 6.81 6.50 14.35
CA ASN A 111 6.86 7.67 13.46
C ASN A 111 6.34 7.36 12.04
N ASN A 112 6.60 6.17 11.50
CA ASN A 112 6.27 5.84 10.12
C ASN A 112 4.88 5.23 9.93
N LEU A 113 4.38 4.45 10.90
CA LEU A 113 3.07 3.79 10.79
C LEU A 113 1.91 4.77 10.56
N PRO A 114 1.80 5.92 11.26
CA PRO A 114 0.75 6.90 10.98
C PRO A 114 0.80 7.46 9.56
N ILE A 115 2.01 7.65 9.02
CA ILE A 115 2.24 8.14 7.67
C ILE A 115 1.79 7.10 6.64
N LEU A 116 2.18 5.84 6.84
CA LEU A 116 1.74 4.72 6.01
C LEU A 116 0.21 4.61 6.03
N SER A 117 -0.43 4.66 7.21
CA SER A 117 -1.89 4.58 7.33
C SER A 117 -2.60 5.72 6.61
N SER A 118 -2.09 6.95 6.73
CA SER A 118 -2.63 8.11 6.01
C SER A 118 -2.55 7.92 4.50
N LYS A 119 -1.42 7.43 3.98
CA LYS A 119 -1.23 7.17 2.55
C LYS A 119 -2.15 6.06 2.04
N VAL A 120 -2.29 4.95 2.77
CA VAL A 120 -3.22 3.86 2.41
C VAL A 120 -4.66 4.36 2.40
N LYS A 121 -5.08 5.17 3.38
CA LYS A 121 -6.40 5.80 3.38
C LYS A 121 -6.61 6.70 2.16
N SER A 122 -5.59 7.49 1.79
CA SER A 122 -5.64 8.30 0.57
C SER A 122 -5.78 7.44 -0.69
N MET A 123 -5.07 6.31 -0.75
CA MET A 123 -5.19 5.35 -1.85
C MET A 123 -6.60 4.78 -1.96
N LYS A 124 -7.21 4.33 -0.86
CA LYS A 124 -8.59 3.82 -0.87
C LYS A 124 -9.57 4.85 -1.42
N ASN A 125 -9.50 6.08 -0.91
CA ASN A 125 -10.38 7.16 -1.36
C ASN A 125 -10.25 7.42 -2.87
N ARG A 126 -9.03 7.42 -3.40
CA ARG A 126 -8.79 7.65 -4.84
C ARG A 126 -9.20 6.45 -5.68
N PHE A 127 -8.94 5.25 -5.20
CA PHE A 127 -9.36 4.03 -5.86
C PHE A 127 -10.89 3.94 -5.95
N ASP A 128 -11.62 4.36 -4.91
CA ASP A 128 -13.09 4.43 -4.95
C ASP A 128 -13.61 5.42 -6.01
N ILE A 129 -12.92 6.54 -6.22
CA ILE A 129 -13.23 7.48 -7.30
C ILE A 129 -13.06 6.80 -8.66
N ILE A 130 -11.91 6.16 -8.90
CA ILE A 130 -11.62 5.44 -10.15
C ILE A 130 -12.64 4.32 -10.38
N LYS A 131 -12.95 3.55 -9.34
CA LYS A 131 -13.94 2.48 -9.39
C LYS A 131 -15.32 2.97 -9.81
N ASN A 132 -15.75 4.12 -9.28
CA ASN A 132 -17.01 4.73 -9.67
C ASN A 132 -16.98 5.27 -11.10
N GLN A 133 -15.86 5.83 -11.55
CA GLN A 133 -15.67 6.30 -12.92
C GLN A 133 -15.70 5.16 -13.93
N VAL A 134 -14.97 4.08 -13.68
CA VAL A 134 -14.97 2.88 -14.52
C VAL A 134 -16.37 2.27 -14.60
N LYS A 135 -17.11 2.22 -13.49
CA LYS A 135 -18.49 1.71 -13.48
C LYS A 135 -19.43 2.54 -14.38
N LYS A 136 -19.30 3.87 -14.36
CA LYS A 136 -20.07 4.77 -15.23
C LYS A 136 -19.70 4.58 -16.70
N PHE A 137 -18.41 4.59 -17.00
CA PHE A 137 -17.90 4.37 -18.35
C PHE A 137 -18.42 3.06 -18.96
N THR A 138 -18.34 1.96 -18.20
CA THR A 138 -18.90 0.68 -18.68
C THR A 138 -20.41 0.72 -18.90
N PHE A 139 -21.16 1.55 -18.17
CA PHE A 139 -22.61 1.63 -18.36
C PHE A 139 -22.95 2.42 -19.62
N ASP A 140 -22.26 3.54 -19.88
CA ASP A 140 -22.53 4.40 -21.04
C ASP A 140 -22.18 3.70 -22.37
N ASP A 141 -21.15 2.86 -22.40
CA ASP A 141 -20.78 2.03 -23.57
C ASP A 141 -21.81 0.94 -23.92
N PHE A 142 -22.71 0.55 -23.00
CA PHE A 142 -23.76 -0.45 -23.27
C PHE A 142 -25.06 0.15 -23.85
N TYR A 143 -25.20 1.48 -23.82
CA TYR A 143 -26.41 2.18 -24.29
C TYR A 143 -26.17 3.08 -25.51
N LEU A 144 -25.01 2.94 -26.17
CA LEU A 144 -24.68 3.48 -27.50
C LEU A 144 -24.61 2.35 -28.53
#